data_AF-A0A7J4HP39-F1
#
_entry.id   AF-A0A7J4HP39-F1
#
_cell.length_a   1.000
_cell.length_b   1.000
_cell.length_c   1.000
_cell.angle_alpha   90.00
_cell.angle_beta   90.00
_cell.angle_gamma   90.00
#
_symmetry.space_group_name_H-M   'P 1'
#
loop_
_entity.id
_entity.type
_entity.pdbx_description
1 polymer ?
#
loop_
_entity_poly.entity_id
_entity_poly.type
_entity_poly.pdbx_seq_one_letter_code
_entity_poly.pdbx_strand_id
1 'polypeptide(L)'
;MTFLIIFLIFIGIILSIYSFYVERKITASSNYKAVCDINDKVSCSKAFTSKYGKLGGLPNSVYGVLFYLIIFFLVYVGNFELLFYLSLLGFLGSLVLAYLLYFKLEDFCLVCSSIYLVNFLLFLFSWIKFYG
;
A
#
# COMPACT_ATOMS: atom_id res chain seq x y z
N MET A 1 11.30 12.22 14.24
CA MET A 1 10.78 10.88 13.84
C MET A 1 9.29 10.89 13.59
N THR A 2 8.45 11.31 14.55
CA THR A 2 6.98 11.32 14.41
C THR A 2 6.49 12.10 13.18
N PHE A 3 7.09 13.25 12.87
CA PHE A 3 6.76 14.02 11.65
C PHE A 3 6.95 13.21 10.36
N LEU A 4 8.03 12.42 10.26
CA LEU A 4 8.30 11.57 9.09
C LEU A 4 7.27 10.44 8.98
N ILE A 5 6.90 9.83 10.11
CA ILE A 5 5.85 8.80 10.17
C ILE A 5 4.52 9.39 9.68
N ILE A 6 4.12 10.56 10.18
CA ILE A 6 2.90 11.25 9.75
C ILE A 6 2.93 11.57 8.25
N PHE A 7 4.06 12.07 7.73
CA PHE A 7 4.23 12.34 6.31
C PHE A 7 4.05 11.08 5.44
N LEU A 8 4.68 9.96 5.84
CA LEU A 8 4.53 8.67 5.15
C LEU A 8 3.09 8.15 5.18
N ILE A 9 2.39 8.31 6.31
CA ILE A 9 0.97 7.94 6.44
C ILE A 9 0.12 8.70 5.42
N PHE A 10 0.32 10.01 5.29
CA PHE A 10 -0.43 10.80 4.30
C PHE A 10 -0.15 10.33 2.86
N ILE A 11 1.12 10.06 2.52
CA ILE A 11 1.47 9.49 1.22
C ILE A 11 0.76 8.14 1.01
N GLY A 12 0.79 7.26 2.01
CA GLY A 12 0.14 5.95 1.96
C GLY A 12 -1.37 6.04 1.74
N ILE A 13 -2.04 6.98 2.42
CA ILE A 13 -3.48 7.25 2.24
C ILE A 13 -3.77 7.69 0.80
N ILE A 14 -3.01 8.67 0.29
CA ILE A 14 -3.19 9.20 -1.07
C ILE A 14 -3.01 8.08 -2.12
N LEU A 15 -1.95 7.28 -2.00
CA LEU A 15 -1.70 6.16 -2.91
C LEU A 15 -2.80 5.09 -2.83
N SER A 16 -3.31 4.80 -1.64
CA SER A 16 -4.38 3.81 -1.45
C SER A 16 -5.71 4.29 -2.02
N ILE A 17 -6.06 5.57 -1.80
CA ILE A 17 -7.25 6.19 -2.40
C ILE A 17 -7.13 6.20 -3.93
N TYR A 18 -5.97 6.55 -4.46
CA TYR A 18 -5.74 6.52 -5.92
C TYR A 18 -5.88 5.10 -6.47
N SER A 19 -5.31 4.10 -5.79
CA SER A 19 -5.44 2.69 -6.17
C SER A 19 -6.90 2.25 -6.20
N PHE A 20 -7.70 2.61 -5.18
CA PHE A 20 -9.13 2.34 -5.13
C PHE A 20 -9.90 3.04 -6.26
N TYR A 21 -9.60 4.31 -6.52
CA TYR A 21 -10.21 5.07 -7.63
C TYR A 21 -9.95 4.39 -8.98
N VAL A 22 -8.70 4.02 -9.24
CA VAL A 22 -8.28 3.37 -10.49
C VAL A 22 -8.96 2.02 -10.65
N GLU A 23 -8.94 1.16 -9.63
CA GLU A 23 -9.59 -0.15 -9.65
C GLU A 23 -11.10 -0.03 -9.95
N ARG A 24 -11.79 0.91 -9.30
CA ARG A 24 -13.22 1.16 -9.54
C ARG A 24 -13.48 1.63 -10.97
N LYS A 25 -12.64 2.51 -11.51
CA LYS A 25 -12.78 3.02 -12.89
C LYS A 25 -12.56 1.93 -13.93
N ILE A 26 -11.53 1.09 -13.77
CA ILE A 26 -11.25 -0.03 -14.69
C ILE A 26 -12.39 -1.05 -14.65
N THR A 27 -12.89 -1.36 -13.46
CA THR A 27 -14.00 -2.32 -13.30
C THR A 27 -15.31 -1.79 -13.89
N ALA A 28 -15.52 -0.47 -13.87
CA ALA A 28 -16.75 0.16 -14.38
C ALA A 28 -16.74 0.41 -15.89
N SER A 29 -15.58 0.56 -16.53
CA SER A 29 -15.48 0.83 -17.97
C SER A 29 -14.24 0.21 -18.58
N SER A 30 -14.45 -0.63 -19.59
CA SER A 30 -13.37 -1.23 -20.39
C SER A 30 -12.56 -0.23 -21.22
N ASN A 31 -13.07 1.00 -21.40
CA ASN A 31 -12.38 2.06 -22.15
C ASN A 31 -11.47 2.94 -21.27
N TYR A 32 -11.50 2.75 -19.95
CA TYR A 32 -10.65 3.52 -19.05
C TYR A 32 -9.21 3.00 -19.09
N LYS A 33 -8.25 3.91 -19.31
CA LYS A 33 -6.82 3.62 -19.23
C LYS A 33 -6.23 4.37 -18.06
N ALA A 34 -5.61 3.65 -17.12
CA ALA A 34 -5.02 4.28 -15.95
C ALA A 34 -3.75 5.03 -16.33
N VAL A 35 -3.49 6.16 -15.67
CA VAL A 35 -2.26 6.95 -15.90
C VAL A 35 -1.00 6.17 -15.52
N CYS A 36 -1.13 5.25 -14.56
CA CYS A 36 -0.06 4.34 -14.15
C CYS A 36 0.14 3.13 -15.07
N ASP A 37 -0.59 3.03 -16.19
CA ASP A 37 -0.34 2.04 -17.24
C ASP A 37 0.60 2.63 -18.31
N ILE A 38 1.91 2.45 -18.10
CA ILE A 38 2.94 3.01 -18.98
C ILE A 38 3.17 2.10 -20.19
N ASN A 39 3.28 0.79 -19.95
CA ASN A 39 3.45 -0.24 -20.98
C ASN A 39 2.98 -1.61 -20.44
N ASP A 40 3.11 -2.66 -21.25
CA ASP A 40 2.65 -4.01 -20.88
C ASP A 40 3.34 -4.63 -19.67
N LYS A 41 4.54 -4.18 -19.30
CA LYS A 41 5.28 -4.65 -18.12
C LYS A 41 5.25 -3.65 -16.96
N VAL A 42 4.54 -2.54 -17.14
CA VAL A 42 4.38 -1.49 -16.13
C VAL A 42 2.92 -1.07 -16.10
N SER A 43 2.08 -1.91 -15.46
CA SER A 43 0.63 -1.68 -15.36
C SER A 43 0.09 -1.81 -13.94
N CYS A 44 -0.54 -0.75 -13.45
CA CYS A 44 -1.33 -0.82 -12.23
C CYS A 44 -2.66 -1.54 -12.47
N SER A 45 -3.24 -1.43 -13.68
CA SER A 45 -4.49 -2.09 -14.01
C SER A 45 -4.38 -3.60 -13.90
N LYS A 46 -3.34 -4.21 -14.49
CA LYS A 46 -3.09 -5.66 -14.40
C LYS A 46 -2.94 -6.13 -12.95
N ALA A 47 -2.21 -5.37 -12.12
CA ALA A 47 -2.06 -5.68 -10.70
C ALA A 47 -3.41 -5.65 -9.96
N PHE A 48 -4.21 -4.59 -10.15
CA PHE A 48 -5.48 -4.37 -9.42
C PHE A 48 -6.60 -5.32 -9.87
N THR A 49 -6.65 -5.69 -11.14
CA THR A 49 -7.65 -6.64 -11.65
C THR A 49 -7.23 -8.10 -11.47
N SER A 50 -6.02 -8.37 -11.00
CA SER A 50 -5.55 -9.73 -10.77
C SER A 50 -6.30 -10.42 -9.62
N LYS A 51 -6.20 -11.75 -9.56
CA LYS A 51 -6.71 -12.54 -8.42
C LYS A 51 -6.10 -12.16 -7.06
N TYR A 52 -4.98 -11.42 -7.06
CA TYR A 52 -4.30 -10.97 -5.85
C TYR A 52 -4.61 -9.50 -5.51
N GLY A 53 -5.31 -8.77 -6.38
CA GLY A 53 -5.73 -7.38 -6.14
C GLY A 53 -6.83 -7.24 -5.09
N LYS A 54 -7.42 -8.36 -4.67
CA LYS A 54 -8.46 -8.45 -3.66
C LYS A 54 -8.09 -9.48 -2.59
N LEU A 55 -8.44 -9.17 -1.35
CA LEU A 55 -8.35 -10.06 -0.21
C LEU A 55 -9.75 -10.20 0.40
N GLY A 56 -10.24 -11.43 0.57
CA GLY A 56 -11.57 -11.67 1.14
C GLY A 56 -12.73 -11.01 0.36
N GLY A 57 -12.55 -10.79 -0.94
CA GLY A 57 -13.55 -10.12 -1.81
C GLY A 57 -13.47 -8.60 -1.83
N LEU A 58 -12.70 -7.98 -0.93
CA LEU A 58 -12.48 -6.53 -0.89
C LEU A 58 -11.15 -6.16 -1.56
N PRO A 59 -11.07 -4.98 -2.18
CA PRO A 59 -9.81 -4.50 -2.75
C PRO A 59 -8.72 -4.28 -1.72
N ASN A 60 -7.48 -4.61 -2.06
CA ASN A 60 -6.31 -4.37 -1.20
C ASN A 60 -6.18 -2.89 -0.82
N SER A 61 -6.60 -1.99 -1.71
CA SER A 61 -6.62 -0.53 -1.50
C SER A 61 -7.49 -0.12 -0.30
N VAL A 62 -8.61 -0.82 -0.04
CA VAL A 62 -9.46 -0.56 1.14
C VAL A 62 -8.72 -0.92 2.43
N TYR A 63 -8.04 -2.07 2.45
CA TYR A 63 -7.20 -2.46 3.58
C TYR A 63 -6.04 -1.47 3.79
N GLY A 64 -5.45 -0.96 2.70
CA GLY A 64 -4.44 0.10 2.75
C GLY A 64 -4.94 1.36 3.44
N VAL A 65 -6.09 1.90 3.02
CA VAL A 65 -6.69 3.09 3.65
C VAL A 65 -6.93 2.85 5.15
N LEU A 66 -7.57 1.73 5.51
CA LEU A 66 -7.85 1.40 6.91
C LEU A 66 -6.55 1.25 7.72
N PHE A 67 -5.55 0.58 7.17
CA PHE A 67 -4.24 0.42 7.79
C PHE A 67 -3.62 1.79 8.12
N TYR A 68 -3.52 2.70 7.15
CA TYR A 68 -2.91 4.01 7.40
C TYR A 68 -3.71 4.88 8.37
N LEU A 69 -5.05 4.78 8.39
CA LEU A 69 -5.89 5.46 9.39
C LEU A 69 -5.66 4.92 10.80
N ILE A 70 -5.52 3.59 10.95
CA ILE A 70 -5.21 2.96 12.24
C ILE A 70 -3.82 3.42 12.71
N ILE A 71 -2.81 3.39 11.84
CA ILE A 71 -1.47 3.86 12.20
C ILE A 71 -1.49 5.34 12.61
N PHE A 72 -2.24 6.19 11.90
CA PHE A 72 -2.42 7.61 12.28
C PHE A 72 -3.00 7.76 13.69
N PHE A 73 -4.05 6.99 14.00
CA PHE A 73 -4.67 6.99 15.32
C PHE A 73 -3.69 6.54 16.42
N LEU A 74 -2.87 5.51 16.15
CA LEU A 74 -1.86 5.04 17.10
C LEU A 74 -0.75 6.05 17.35
N VAL A 75 -0.33 6.80 16.32
CA VAL A 75 0.58 7.95 16.51
C VAL A 75 -0.04 8.99 17.44
N TYR A 76 -1.33 9.30 17.26
CA TYR A 76 -2.04 10.30 18.06
C TYR A 76 -2.20 9.90 19.53
N VAL A 77 -2.56 8.64 19.79
CA VAL A 77 -2.69 8.09 21.16
C VAL A 77 -1.32 7.80 21.80
N GLY A 78 -0.24 7.75 21.00
CA GLY A 78 1.12 7.50 21.47
C GLY A 78 1.43 6.03 21.75
N ASN A 79 0.65 5.09 21.21
CA ASN A 79 0.91 3.66 21.36
C ASN A 79 1.91 3.16 20.31
N PHE A 80 3.20 3.40 20.56
CA PHE A 80 4.28 3.08 19.64
C PHE A 80 4.59 1.57 19.53
N GLU A 81 4.26 0.79 20.55
CA GLU A 81 4.42 -0.67 20.54
C GLU A 81 3.51 -1.32 19.49
N LEU A 82 2.21 -1.03 19.55
CA LEU A 82 1.25 -1.58 18.59
C LEU A 82 1.50 -1.04 17.17
N LEU A 83 1.89 0.23 17.07
CA LEU A 83 2.30 0.85 15.80
C LEU A 83 3.49 0.11 15.17
N PHE A 84 4.47 -0.30 15.97
CA PHE A 84 5.61 -1.09 15.51
C PHE A 84 5.17 -2.45 14.96
N TYR A 85 4.39 -3.22 15.73
CA TYR A 85 3.92 -4.54 15.31
C TYR A 85 3.03 -4.49 14.05
N LEU A 86 2.13 -3.52 13.96
CA LEU A 86 1.31 -3.34 12.76
C LEU A 86 2.14 -2.91 11.55
N SER A 87 3.15 -2.05 11.73
CA SER A 87 4.06 -1.66 10.65
C SER A 87 4.90 -2.83 10.15
N LEU A 88 5.34 -3.71 11.06
CA LEU A 88 6.00 -4.97 10.69
C LEU A 88 5.07 -5.87 9.87
N LEU A 89 3.82 -6.05 10.28
CA LEU A 89 2.83 -6.81 9.50
C LEU A 89 2.58 -6.20 8.12
N GLY A 90 2.47 -4.87 8.03
CA GLY A 90 2.32 -4.16 6.75
C GLY A 90 3.53 -4.33 5.83
N PHE A 91 4.75 -4.32 6.38
CA PHE A 91 5.97 -4.60 5.64
C PHE A 91 6.02 -6.04 5.13
N LEU A 92 5.74 -7.03 5.98
CA LEU A 92 5.71 -8.44 5.59
C LEU A 92 4.63 -8.71 4.53
N GLY A 93 3.45 -8.13 4.67
CA GLY A 93 2.40 -8.18 3.64
C GLY A 93 2.86 -7.57 2.32
N SER A 94 3.61 -6.48 2.36
CA SER A 94 4.19 -5.85 1.17
C SER A 94 5.22 -6.75 0.47
N LEU A 95 6.03 -7.50 1.21
CA LEU A 95 6.96 -8.49 0.63
C LEU A 95 6.20 -9.61 -0.10
N VAL A 96 5.11 -10.10 0.49
CA VAL A 96 4.27 -11.11 -0.16
C VAL A 96 3.65 -10.56 -1.45
N LEU A 97 3.06 -9.37 -1.41
CA LEU A 97 2.45 -8.75 -2.59
C LEU A 97 3.50 -8.38 -3.65
N ALA A 98 4.71 -7.96 -3.24
CA ALA A 98 5.82 -7.71 -4.15
C ALA A 98 6.27 -9.01 -4.84
N TYR A 99 6.37 -10.11 -4.10
CA TYR A 99 6.67 -11.42 -4.69
C TYR A 99 5.62 -11.82 -5.73
N LEU A 100 4.34 -11.69 -5.39
CA LEU A 100 3.25 -12.01 -6.32
C LEU A 100 3.32 -11.11 -7.57
N LEU A 101 3.51 -9.81 -7.40
CA LEU A 101 3.58 -8.84 -8.48
C LEU A 101 4.76 -9.14 -9.44
N TYR A 102 5.97 -9.26 -8.91
CA TYR A 102 7.15 -9.38 -9.75
C TYR A 102 7.39 -10.79 -10.30
N PHE A 103 7.01 -11.85 -9.57
CA PHE A 103 7.31 -13.23 -9.98
C PHE A 103 6.10 -14.02 -10.48
N LYS A 104 4.87 -13.69 -10.06
CA LYS A 104 3.66 -14.39 -10.52
C LYS A 104 2.93 -13.63 -11.62
N LEU A 105 2.88 -12.30 -11.55
CA LEU A 105 2.30 -11.48 -12.61
C LEU A 105 3.34 -11.02 -13.64
N GLU A 106 4.63 -11.04 -13.30
CA GLU A 106 5.72 -10.53 -14.14
C GLU A 106 5.50 -9.07 -14.58
N ASP A 107 4.98 -8.25 -13.68
CA ASP A 107 4.58 -6.86 -13.94
C ASP A 107 5.17 -5.90 -12.89
N PHE A 108 5.32 -4.63 -13.24
CA PHE A 108 5.82 -3.58 -12.36
C PHE A 108 4.77 -2.49 -12.13
N CYS A 109 4.03 -2.58 -11.03
CA CYS A 109 3.05 -1.56 -10.64
C CYS A 109 3.72 -0.45 -9.82
N LEU A 110 3.97 0.72 -10.44
CA LEU A 110 4.62 1.87 -9.79
C LEU A 110 3.93 2.30 -8.48
N VAL A 111 2.59 2.31 -8.46
CA VAL A 111 1.78 2.68 -7.29
C VAL A 111 2.00 1.67 -6.16
N CYS A 112 1.95 0.39 -6.48
CA CYS A 112 2.15 -0.71 -5.54
C CYS A 112 3.57 -0.67 -4.96
N SER A 113 4.59 -0.52 -5.82
CA SER A 113 5.99 -0.38 -5.40
C SER A 113 6.20 0.83 -4.48
N SER A 114 5.49 1.93 -4.74
CA SER A 114 5.52 3.11 -3.86
C SER A 114 4.92 2.81 -2.50
N ILE A 115 3.78 2.10 -2.44
CA ILE A 115 3.16 1.65 -1.18
C ILE A 115 4.10 0.71 -0.41
N TYR A 116 4.79 -0.20 -1.09
CA TYR A 116 5.75 -1.12 -0.46
C TYR A 116 6.92 -0.36 0.16
N LEU A 117 7.44 0.65 -0.54
CA LEU A 117 8.48 1.53 -0.02
C LEU A 117 7.99 2.32 1.20
N VAL A 118 6.77 2.87 1.16
CA VAL A 118 6.15 3.56 2.29
C VAL A 118 6.03 2.64 3.51
N ASN A 119 5.59 1.39 3.32
CA ASN A 119 5.44 0.43 4.41
C ASN A 119 6.80 0.00 5.00
N PHE A 120 7.82 -0.17 4.17
CA PHE A 120 9.19 -0.42 4.64
C PHE A 120 9.73 0.75 5.47
N LEU A 121 9.57 1.99 4.99
CA LEU A 121 10.01 3.19 5.72
C LEU A 121 9.24 3.40 7.02
N LEU A 122 7.92 3.12 7.03
CA LEU A 122 7.11 3.14 8.25
C LEU A 122 7.62 2.14 9.25
N PHE A 123 7.88 0.89 8.85
CA PHE A 123 8.47 -0.12 9.72
C PHE A 123 9.82 0.34 10.29
N LEU A 124 10.72 0.86 9.44
CA LEU A 124 12.04 1.34 9.87
C LEU A 124 11.95 2.48 10.90
N PHE A 125 11.14 3.51 10.62
CA PHE A 125 11.00 4.64 11.55
C PHE A 125 10.24 4.28 12.82
N SER A 126 9.32 3.32 12.74
CA SER A 126 8.63 2.77 13.91
C SER A 126 9.59 1.98 14.80
N TRP A 127 10.45 1.15 14.20
CA TRP A 127 11.50 0.42 14.92
C TRP A 127 12.43 1.37 15.67
N ILE A 128 12.94 2.40 14.98
CA ILE A 128 13.83 3.40 15.59
C ILE A 128 13.12 4.14 16.74
N LYS A 129 11.83 4.44 16.60
CA LYS A 129 11.06 5.14 17.63
C LYS A 129 10.72 4.29 18.86
N PHE A 130 10.62 2.97 18.68
CA PHE A 130 10.27 2.04 19.76
C PHE A 130 11.50 1.58 20.56
N TYR A 131 12.62 1.31 19.88
CA TYR A 131 13.86 0.82 20.51
C TYR A 131 14.92 1.90 20.81
N GLY A 132 14.78 3.09 20.24
CA GLY A 132 15.70 4.23 20.45
C GLY A 132 15.07 5.34 21.29
#